data_AF-A0A2N1RF25-F1
#
_entry.id   AF-A0A2N1RF25-F1
#
_cell.length_a   1.000
_cell.length_b   1.000
_cell.length_c   1.000
_cell.angle_alpha   90.00
_cell.angle_beta   90.00
_cell.angle_gamma   90.00
#
_symmetry.space_group_name_H-M   'P 1'
#
loop_
_entity.id
_entity.type
_entity.pdbx_description
1 polymer ?
#
loop_
_entity_poly.entity_id
_entity_poly.type
_entity_poly.pdbx_seq_one_letter_code
_entity_poly.pdbx_strand_id
1 'polypeptide(L)' 'MDFSPQSGHEQAGRRPGLVISPREYNFRSGLALICPVTNQKKG' A
#
# COMPACT_ATOMS: atom_id res chain seq x y z
N MET A 1 -5.75 5.37 2.02
CA MET A 1 -5.33 4.24 2.87
C MET A 1 -4.42 4.77 3.94
N ASP A 2 -4.48 4.26 5.17
CA ASP A 2 -3.56 4.64 6.25
C ASP A 2 -2.51 3.53 6.42
N PHE A 3 -1.24 3.89 6.34
CA PHE A 3 -0.09 2.98 6.48
C PHE A 3 0.55 3.13 7.87
N SER A 4 -0.27 3.25 8.91
CA SER A 4 0.17 3.44 10.30
C SER A 4 -0.45 2.38 11.22
N PRO A 5 0.27 1.89 12.24
CA PRO A 5 1.67 2.17 12.55
C PRO A 5 2.62 1.52 11.53
N GLN A 6 3.84 2.04 11.44
CA GLN A 6 4.89 1.48 10.59
C GLN A 6 6.07 0.99 11.43
N SER A 7 6.83 0.04 10.91
CA SER A 7 8.10 -0.36 11.51
C SER A 7 9.28 0.28 10.76
N GLY A 8 10.14 1.01 11.48
CA GLY A 8 11.35 1.60 10.90
C GLY A 8 11.09 2.57 9.74
N HIS A 9 11.68 2.28 8.57
CA HIS A 9 11.67 3.11 7.37
C HIS A 9 10.60 2.69 6.33
N GLU A 10 9.58 1.94 6.74
CA GLU A 10 8.41 1.66 5.91
C GLU A 10 7.68 2.97 5.49
N GLN A 11 6.68 2.87 4.61
CA GLN A 11 5.84 4.02 4.24
C GLN A 11 4.79 4.26 5.33
N ALA A 12 4.61 5.53 5.75
CA ALA A 12 3.74 5.90 6.89
C ALA A 12 2.57 6.79 6.51
N GLY A 13 1.49 6.75 7.29
CA GLY A 13 0.42 7.74 7.24
C GLY A 13 -0.53 7.57 6.06
N ARG A 14 -1.40 8.55 5.88
CA ARG A 14 -2.42 8.50 4.82
C ARG A 14 -1.83 8.83 3.46
N ARG A 15 -1.78 7.84 2.56
CA ARG A 15 -1.22 7.97 1.20
C ARG A 15 -2.06 7.24 0.14
N PRO A 16 -1.95 7.61 -1.15
CA PRO A 16 -2.45 6.78 -2.23
C PRO A 16 -1.61 5.50 -2.38
N GLY A 17 -2.25 4.44 -2.88
CA GLY A 17 -1.59 3.17 -3.17
C GLY A 17 -2.24 2.48 -4.37
N LEU A 18 -1.45 1.74 -5.13
CA LEU A 18 -1.90 0.96 -6.27
C LEU A 18 -2.18 -0.48 -5.83
N VAL A 19 -3.38 -0.98 -6.08
CA VAL A 19 -3.69 -2.40 -5.89
C VAL A 19 -3.05 -3.19 -7.01
N ILE A 20 -2.13 -4.09 -6.66
CA ILE A 20 -1.39 -4.95 -7.61
C ILE A 20 -1.90 -6.39 -7.59
N SER A 21 -2.83 -6.70 -6.69
CA SER A 21 -3.43 -8.02 -6.50
C SER A 21 -4.67 -8.20 -7.40
N PRO A 22 -4.93 -9.43 -7.90
CA PRO A 22 -6.15 -9.72 -8.66
C PRO A 22 -7.42 -9.51 -7.83
N ARG A 23 -8.51 -9.11 -8.51
CA ARG A 23 -9.83 -8.92 -7.86
C ARG A 23 -10.32 -10.18 -7.15
N GLU A 24 -10.11 -11.36 -7.76
CA GLU A 24 -10.55 -12.63 -7.16
C GLU A 24 -9.81 -12.92 -5.85
N TYR A 25 -8.49 -12.69 -5.80
CA TYR A 25 -7.71 -12.83 -4.56
C TYR A 25 -8.25 -11.90 -3.48
N ASN A 26 -8.54 -10.65 -3.82
CA ASN A 26 -9.05 -9.68 -2.86
C ASN A 26 -10.42 -10.06 -2.31
N PHE A 27 -11.31 -10.56 -3.18
CA PHE A 27 -12.64 -11.00 -2.80
C PHE A 27 -12.60 -12.24 -1.90
N ARG A 28 -11.74 -13.21 -2.21
CA ARG A 28 -11.65 -14.47 -1.46
C ARG A 28 -10.92 -14.34 -0.14
N SER A 29 -9.87 -13.52 -0.08
CA SER A 29 -9.05 -13.36 1.13
C SER A 29 -9.51 -12.22 2.05
N GLY A 30 -10.22 -11.23 1.52
CA GLY A 30 -10.48 -9.97 2.23
C GLY A 30 -9.24 -9.08 2.38
N LEU A 31 -8.12 -9.46 1.76
CA LEU A 31 -6.85 -8.74 1.78
C LEU A 31 -6.55 -8.12 0.41
N ALA A 32 -5.59 -7.20 0.34
CA ALA A 32 -5.08 -6.68 -0.92
C ALA A 32 -3.57 -6.44 -0.83
N LEU A 33 -2.84 -6.82 -1.88
CA LEU A 33 -1.45 -6.43 -2.08
C LEU A 33 -1.40 -5.04 -2.74
N ILE A 34 -0.67 -4.12 -2.12
CA ILE A 34 -0.68 -2.69 -2.46
C ILE A 34 0.74 -2.14 -2.53
N CYS A 35 1.02 -1.36 -3.57
CA CYS A 35 2.26 -0.59 -3.72
C CYS A 35 1.99 0.89 -3.35
N PRO A 36 2.56 1.42 -2.25
CA PRO A 36 2.36 2.81 -1.84
C PRO A 36 3.05 3.79 -2.80
N VAL A 37 2.43 4.95 -3.02
CA VAL A 37 2.96 6.01 -3.89
C VAL A 37 3.57 7.13 -3.04
N THR A 38 4.76 7.59 -3.43
CA THR A 38 5.46 8.74 -2.83
C THR A 38 5.53 9.91 -3.83
N ASN A 39 5.50 11.14 -3.31
CA ASN A 39 5.74 12.36 -4.10
C ASN A 39 7.24 12.65 -4.31
N GLN A 40 8.12 11.84 -3.71
CA GLN A 40 9.57 11.97 -3.87
C GLN A 40 10.06 11.04 -4.98
N LYS A 41 10.51 11.61 -6.09
CA LYS A 41 11.27 10.88 -7.11
C LYS A 41 12.70 10.69 -6.61
N LYS A 42 13.24 9.47 -6.73
CA LYS A 42 14.66 9.22 -6.47
C LYS A 42 15.53 9.91 -7.53
N GLY A 43 16.64 10.49 -7.10
CA GLY A 43 17.71 11.09 -7.91
C GLY A 43 19.05 10.60 -7.43
#